data_AF-L9X2G8-F1
#
_entry.id   AF-L9X2G8-F1
#
_cell.length_a   1.000
_cell.length_b   1.000
_cell.length_c   1.000
_cell.angle_alpha   90.00
_cell.angle_beta   90.00
_cell.angle_gamma   90.00
#
_symmetry.space_group_name_H-M   'P 1'
#
loop_
_entity.id
_entity.type
_entity.pdbx_description
1 polymer ?
#
loop_
_entity_poly.entity_id
_entity_poly.type
_entity_poly.pdbx_seq_one_letter_code
_entity_poly.pdbx_strand_id
1 'polypeptide(L)' 'MSPDNVSTLYMEQFTINGHEVVDGNVKPTGNGAHVYVPKRWRGADVKIIRTSDPNDE' A
#
# COMPACT_ATOMS: atom_id res chain seq x y z
N MET A 1 19.43 -31.25 5.92
CA MET A 1 19.60 -29.99 5.16
C MET A 1 18.45 -29.97 4.17
N SER A 2 17.31 -29.39 4.57
CA SER A 2 16.07 -29.38 3.76
C SER A 2 15.90 -28.03 3.07
N PRO A 3 15.46 -27.99 1.81
CA PRO A 3 15.38 -26.76 1.01
C PRO A 3 14.07 -25.95 1.21
N ASP A 4 13.28 -26.24 2.24
CA ASP A 4 11.89 -25.77 2.33
C ASP A 4 11.70 -24.41 3.03
N ASN A 5 12.62 -23.46 2.83
CA ASN A 5 12.50 -22.10 3.41
C ASN A 5 12.56 -20.98 2.37
N VAL A 6 11.98 -21.21 1.18
CA VAL A 6 11.57 -20.10 0.31
C VAL A 6 10.05 -20.07 0.30
N SER A 7 9.47 -19.61 1.42
CA SER A 7 8.14 -19.01 1.38
C SER A 7 8.27 -17.74 0.55
N THR A 8 8.18 -17.89 -0.78
CA THR A 8 7.88 -16.78 -1.66
C THR A 8 6.54 -16.24 -1.17
N LEU A 9 6.58 -15.19 -0.36
CA LEU A 9 5.42 -14.36 -0.10
C LEU A 9 5.03 -13.82 -1.47
N TYR A 10 4.08 -14.50 -2.12
CA TYR A 10 3.40 -13.97 -3.28
C TYR A 10 2.72 -12.68 -2.79
N MET A 11 3.42 -11.56 -2.90
CA MET A 11 2.80 -10.25 -2.80
C MET A 11 1.90 -10.16 -4.02
N GLU A 12 0.66 -10.60 -3.88
CA GLU A 12 -0.35 -10.46 -4.92
C GLU A 12 -0.40 -8.99 -5.32
N GLN A 13 -0.09 -8.72 -6.59
CA GLN A 13 -0.24 -7.40 -7.15
C GLN A 13 -1.72 -7.20 -7.45
N PHE A 14 -2.37 -6.39 -6.64
CA PHE A 14 -3.75 -5.99 -6.87
C PHE A 14 -3.79 -4.86 -7.89
N THR A 15 -4.70 -4.97 -8.86
CA THR A 15 -4.94 -3.90 -9.83
C THR A 15 -6.42 -3.54 -9.90
N ILE A 16 -6.73 -2.26 -10.05
CA ILE A 16 -8.08 -1.76 -10.35
C ILE A 16 -8.00 -1.04 -11.68
N ASN A 17 -8.75 -1.52 -12.69
CA ASN A 17 -8.73 -0.99 -14.06
C ASN A 17 -7.29 -0.87 -14.62
N GLY A 18 -6.43 -1.87 -14.35
CA GLY A 18 -5.03 -1.88 -14.80
C GLY A 18 -4.06 -0.98 -14.00
N HIS A 19 -4.54 -0.26 -12.98
CA HIS A 19 -3.70 0.54 -12.10
C HIS A 19 -3.32 -0.28 -10.87
N GLU A 20 -2.03 -0.25 -10.53
CA GLU A 20 -1.53 -0.88 -9.31
C GLU A 20 -2.20 -0.30 -8.05
N VAL A 21 -2.55 -1.18 -7.12
CA VAL A 21 -3.09 -0.83 -5.82
C VAL A 21 -2.07 -1.18 -4.74
N VAL A 22 -1.92 -0.26 -3.78
CA VAL A 22 -1.11 -0.47 -2.58
C VAL A 22 -1.97 -0.16 -1.38
N ASP A 23 -2.18 -1.15 -0.52
CA ASP A 23 -2.80 -0.94 0.78
C ASP A 23 -1.78 -0.33 1.74
N GLY A 24 -2.16 0.80 2.33
CA GLY A 24 -1.28 1.58 3.18
C GLY A 24 -2.04 2.23 4.32
N ASN A 25 -1.39 2.33 5.47
CA ASN A 25 -1.93 3.05 6.61
C ASN A 25 -1.56 4.53 6.53
N VAL A 26 -2.55 5.38 6.79
CA VAL A 26 -2.36 6.82 6.98
C VAL A 26 -1.60 7.06 8.29
N LYS A 27 -0.51 7.82 8.25
CA LYS A 27 0.33 8.15 9.42
C LYS A 27 0.27 9.65 9.73
N PRO A 28 0.19 10.05 11.01
CA PRO A 28 0.25 11.46 11.39
C PRO A 28 1.63 12.03 11.08
N THR A 29 1.68 13.30 10.65
CA THR A 29 2.91 14.01 10.32
C THR A 29 2.73 15.52 10.52
N GLY A 30 3.27 16.05 11.62
CA GLY A 30 2.98 17.43 12.03
C GLY A 30 1.48 17.64 12.17
N ASN A 31 0.94 18.63 11.45
CA ASN A 31 -0.49 18.94 11.44
C ASN A 31 -1.28 18.20 10.33
N GLY A 32 -0.63 17.31 9.58
CA GLY A 32 -1.23 16.59 8.47
C GLY A 32 -1.16 15.07 8.61
N ALA A 33 -1.44 14.39 7.51
CA ALA A 33 -1.33 12.94 7.42
C ALA A 33 -0.71 12.52 6.09
N HIS A 34 0.11 11.47 6.12
CA HIS A 34 0.78 10.91 4.95
C HIS A 34 0.37 9.46 4.72
N VAL A 35 0.25 9.07 3.46
CA VAL A 35 0.30 7.69 3.01
C VAL A 35 1.64 7.49 2.32
N TYR A 36 2.41 6.49 2.74
CA TYR A 36 3.67 6.14 2.08
C TYR A 36 3.39 5.22 0.89
N VAL A 37 3.87 5.62 -0.28
CA VAL A 37 3.76 4.86 -1.54
C VAL A 37 5.14 4.37 -1.99
N PRO A 38 5.22 3.36 -2.89
CA PRO A 38 6.49 2.92 -3.45
C PRO A 38 7.28 4.07 -4.07
N LYS A 39 8.60 4.12 -3.81
CA LYS A 39 9.48 5.20 -4.34
C LYS A 39 9.41 5.35 -5.86
N ARG A 40 9.10 4.27 -6.59
CA ARG A 40 8.97 4.28 -8.06
C ARG A 40 7.72 5.00 -8.58
N TRP A 41 6.77 5.37 -7.72
CA TRP A 41 5.60 6.18 -8.08
C TRP A 41 5.88 7.69 -8.14
N ARG A 42 7.11 8.14 -7.82
CA ARG A 42 7.46 9.56 -7.88
C ARG A 42 7.22 10.12 -9.30
N GLY A 43 6.45 11.21 -9.38
CA GLY A 43 6.08 11.85 -10.64
C GLY A 43 4.85 11.27 -11.32
N ALA A 44 4.23 10.22 -10.78
CA ALA A 44 2.95 9.70 -11.26
C ALA A 44 1.77 10.47 -10.65
N ASP A 45 0.69 10.60 -11.42
CA ASP A 45 -0.61 11.01 -10.91
C ASP A 45 -1.24 9.86 -10.14
N VAL A 46 -1.70 10.11 -8.91
CA VAL A 46 -2.28 9.09 -8.04
C VAL A 46 -3.64 9.53 -7.51
N LYS A 47 -4.51 8.54 -7.28
CA LYS A 47 -5.78 8.73 -6.57
C LYS A 47 -5.73 7.94 -5.27
N ILE A 48 -6.06 8.60 -4.15
CA ILE A 48 -6.15 7.97 -2.83
C ILE A 48 -7.63 7.73 -2.53
N ILE A 49 -7.97 6.52 -2.11
CA ILE A 49 -9.33 6.13 -1.71
C ILE A 49 -9.26 5.70 -0.25
N ARG A 50 -10.09 6.28 0.61
CA ARG A 50 -10.22 5.86 2.01
C ARG A 50 -11.09 4.60 2.06
N THR A 51 -10.59 3.52 2.66
CA THR A 51 -11.29 2.22 2.74
C THR A 51 -11.83 1.89 4.14
N SER A 52 -11.43 2.65 5.17
CA SER A 52 -11.97 2.56 6.53
C SER A 52 -12.07 3.94 7.19
N ASP A 53 -12.98 4.08 8.16
CA ASP A 53 -12.94 5.21 9.09
C ASP A 53 -12.05 4.84 10.29
N PRO A 54 -11.09 5.68 10.70
CA PRO A 54 -10.28 5.42 11.88
C PRO A 54 -11.08 5.42 13.20
N ASN A 55 -12.34 5.87 13.20
CA ASN A 55 -13.21 5.90 14.38
C ASN A 55 -14.38 4.89 14.32
N ASP A 56 -14.50 4.12 13.25
CA ASP A 56 -15.47 3.03 13.18
C ASP A 56 -14.87 1.82 13.92
N GLU A 57 -15.59 1.28 14.92
CA GLU A 57 -15.20 0.07 15.68
C GLU A 57 -15.24 -1.21 14.83
#